data_AF-A0A1F7N7M4-F1
#
_entry.id   AF-A0A1F7N7M4-F1
#
_cell.length_a   1.000
_cell.length_b   1.000
_cell.length_c   1.000
_cell.angle_alpha   90.00
_cell.angle_beta   90.00
_cell.angle_gamma   90.00
#
_symmetry.space_group_name_H-M   'P 1'
#
loop_
_entity.id
_entity.type
_entity.pdbx_description
1 polymer ?
#
loop_
_entity_poly.entity_id
_entity_poly.type
_entity_poly.pdbx_seq_one_letter_code
_entity_poly.pdbx_strand_id
1 'polypeptide(L)'
;MPRVRRRAAAAATLLVLALAGAVAAAPATLRFRTLLGDYTLAFDTAVIGEEAMRALAPLSPHLHGWESWLVTPPLERCVDTDPAYASCGARSLGSANFERNARVNLERGARLLETLRRLRAPRELAPVVEYARRSLAWSLWLEQTKLEFYRTWDAGVLRRPYEGLDPGAPCGAVLEALERAPGHEAKYRLVTYRWHNCANDAYRLRLGDYPLDAWEAFLRAHGVHEAVLEPLSLRESPRLS
;
A
#
# COMPACT_ATOMS: atom_id res chain seq x y z
N MET A 1 65.52 7.11 -69.65
CA MET A 1 65.89 7.29 -68.22
C MET A 1 65.18 8.55 -67.72
N PRO A 2 64.58 8.66 -66.51
CA PRO A 2 64.19 7.71 -65.44
C PRO A 2 62.64 7.51 -65.36
N ARG A 3 62.07 6.31 -65.16
CA ARG A 3 61.67 5.58 -63.91
C ARG A 3 61.00 6.39 -62.78
N VAL A 4 60.03 5.70 -62.13
CA VAL A 4 59.54 5.81 -60.72
C VAL A 4 58.31 6.73 -60.54
N ARG A 5 57.18 6.39 -59.89
CA ARG A 5 56.64 5.21 -59.17
C ARG A 5 55.12 5.36 -59.03
N ARG A 6 54.42 4.21 -58.98
CA ARG A 6 53.08 4.03 -58.41
C ARG A 6 53.00 4.60 -56.98
N ARG A 7 51.82 5.07 -56.57
CA ARG A 7 51.25 4.79 -55.24
C ARG A 7 49.73 4.96 -55.27
N ALA A 8 49.05 3.83 -55.12
CA ALA A 8 47.65 3.75 -54.74
C ALA A 8 47.50 4.33 -53.32
N ALA A 9 46.47 5.14 -53.09
CA ALA A 9 45.98 5.44 -51.76
C ALA A 9 44.68 4.67 -51.57
N ALA A 10 44.77 3.58 -50.81
CA ALA A 10 43.63 2.83 -50.31
C ALA A 10 43.33 3.27 -48.87
N ALA A 11 42.05 3.16 -48.53
CA ALA A 11 41.48 3.05 -47.18
C ALA A 11 41.49 4.29 -46.26
N ALA A 12 40.30 4.70 -45.81
CA ALA A 12 39.76 4.17 -44.55
C ALA A 12 38.32 4.66 -44.35
N THR A 13 37.34 3.81 -44.67
CA THR A 13 35.97 3.99 -44.21
C THR A 13 35.93 3.60 -42.74
N LEU A 14 35.86 4.59 -41.83
CA LEU A 14 35.62 4.35 -40.41
C LEU A 14 34.18 3.87 -40.24
N LEU A 15 34.01 2.56 -40.13
CA LEU A 15 32.79 1.95 -39.64
C LEU A 15 32.75 2.16 -38.12
N VAL A 16 32.11 3.23 -37.67
CA VAL A 16 31.78 3.43 -36.26
C VAL A 16 30.70 2.40 -35.92
N LEU A 17 31.11 1.23 -35.43
CA LEU A 17 30.21 0.34 -34.71
C LEU A 17 29.78 1.08 -33.44
N ALA A 18 28.60 1.69 -33.50
CA ALA A 18 27.85 2.04 -32.31
C ALA A 18 27.51 0.73 -31.59
N LEU A 19 28.36 0.35 -30.65
CA LEU A 19 28.02 -0.60 -29.58
C LEU A 19 26.91 0.07 -28.77
N ALA A 20 25.66 -0.14 -29.20
CA ALA A 20 24.52 0.00 -28.32
C ALA A 20 24.77 -1.00 -27.19
N GLY A 21 25.23 -0.48 -26.04
CA GLY A 21 25.42 -1.26 -24.85
C GLY A 21 24.09 -1.90 -24.51
N ALA A 22 23.96 -3.20 -24.75
CA ALA A 22 22.92 -4.00 -24.14
C ALA A 22 23.13 -3.86 -22.63
N VAL A 23 22.27 -3.06 -21.98
CA VAL A 23 22.16 -3.07 -20.52
C VAL A 23 21.85 -4.52 -20.18
N ALA A 24 22.83 -5.20 -19.58
CA ALA A 24 22.68 -6.60 -19.25
C ALA A 24 21.48 -6.74 -18.30
N ALA A 25 20.50 -7.53 -18.73
CA ALA A 25 19.41 -8.03 -17.90
C ALA A 25 19.98 -8.58 -16.59
N ALA A 26 19.80 -7.85 -15.50
CA ALA A 26 20.23 -8.29 -14.19
C ALA A 26 19.00 -8.78 -13.42
N PRO A 27 18.97 -10.02 -12.93
CA PRO A 27 17.93 -10.44 -12.00
C PRO A 27 18.01 -9.55 -10.75
N ALA A 28 16.87 -9.05 -10.31
CA ALA A 28 16.74 -8.28 -9.08
C ALA A 28 15.69 -8.92 -8.18
N THR A 29 15.87 -8.73 -6.87
CA THR A 29 14.93 -9.22 -5.85
C THR A 29 14.60 -8.10 -4.87
N LEU A 30 13.32 -7.75 -4.77
CA LEU A 30 12.82 -6.93 -3.68
C LEU A 30 12.42 -7.83 -2.51
N ARG A 31 12.72 -7.40 -1.28
CA ARG A 31 12.34 -8.11 -0.05
C ARG A 31 11.65 -7.15 0.91
N PHE A 32 10.51 -7.59 1.41
CA PHE A 32 9.67 -6.87 2.35
C PHE A 32 9.43 -7.75 3.57
N ARG A 33 9.50 -7.17 4.76
CA ARG A 33 9.15 -7.88 5.98
C ARG A 33 7.66 -7.75 6.23
N THR A 34 6.98 -8.88 6.35
CA THR A 34 5.55 -8.96 6.68
C THR A 34 5.36 -9.63 8.03
N LEU A 35 4.13 -9.60 8.54
CA LEU A 35 3.75 -10.37 9.75
C LEU A 35 3.85 -11.89 9.54
N LEU A 36 3.78 -12.34 8.28
CA LEU A 36 3.85 -13.75 7.88
C LEU A 36 5.24 -14.14 7.40
N GLY A 37 6.27 -13.36 7.73
CA GLY A 37 7.65 -13.58 7.31
C GLY A 37 8.05 -12.72 6.10
N ASP A 38 9.05 -13.15 5.35
CA ASP A 38 9.59 -12.37 4.25
C ASP A 38 8.78 -12.55 2.98
N TYR A 39 8.38 -11.44 2.38
CA TYR A 39 7.77 -11.39 1.06
C TYR A 39 8.83 -10.96 0.05
N THR A 40 9.01 -11.75 -1.02
CA THR A 40 9.99 -11.46 -2.06
C THR A 40 9.39 -11.43 -3.44
N LEU A 41 9.90 -10.50 -4.26
CA LEU A 41 9.58 -10.36 -5.68
C LEU A 41 10.89 -10.42 -6.47
N ALA A 42 11.10 -11.50 -7.21
CA ALA A 42 12.23 -11.69 -8.11
C ALA A 42 11.80 -11.42 -9.56
N PHE A 43 12.57 -10.62 -10.30
CA PHE A 43 12.20 -10.16 -11.64
C PHE A 43 13.43 -9.80 -12.47
N ASP A 44 13.24 -9.69 -13.78
CA ASP A 44 14.27 -9.23 -14.70
C ASP A 44 14.18 -7.71 -14.90
N THR A 45 15.27 -7.00 -14.57
CA THR A 45 15.35 -5.53 -14.71
C THR A 45 15.29 -5.04 -16.16
N ALA A 46 15.55 -5.91 -17.14
CA ALA A 46 15.34 -5.61 -18.55
C ALA A 46 13.85 -5.65 -18.96
N VAL A 47 13.01 -6.37 -18.22
CA VAL A 47 11.56 -6.47 -18.47
C VAL A 47 10.81 -5.40 -17.68
N ILE A 48 11.14 -5.26 -16.39
CA ILE A 48 10.59 -4.23 -15.52
C ILE A 48 11.70 -3.65 -14.64
N GLY A 49 11.96 -2.35 -14.79
CA GLY A 49 12.98 -1.67 -14.00
C GLY A 49 12.70 -1.75 -12.49
N GLU A 50 13.75 -1.79 -11.67
CA GLU A 50 13.62 -1.94 -10.21
C GLU A 50 12.76 -0.83 -9.58
N GLU A 51 12.91 0.43 -10.03
CA GLU A 51 12.08 1.55 -9.55
C GLU A 51 10.59 1.32 -9.83
N ALA A 52 10.26 0.85 -11.05
CA ALA A 52 8.89 0.52 -11.42
C ALA A 52 8.36 -0.63 -10.55
N MET A 53 9.16 -1.68 -10.34
CA MET A 53 8.76 -2.81 -9.49
C MET A 53 8.56 -2.38 -8.03
N ARG A 54 9.41 -1.48 -7.50
CA ARG A 54 9.23 -0.90 -6.15
C ARG A 54 7.96 -0.07 -6.03
N ALA A 55 7.56 0.63 -7.10
CA ALA A 55 6.31 1.38 -7.11
C ALA A 55 5.06 0.50 -7.20
N LEU A 56 5.17 -0.70 -7.79
CA LEU A 56 4.05 -1.64 -7.95
C LEU A 56 3.94 -2.64 -6.80
N ALA A 57 5.07 -3.02 -6.17
CA ALA A 57 5.09 -4.02 -5.11
C ALA A 57 4.09 -3.76 -3.97
N PRO A 58 3.90 -2.52 -3.46
CA PRO A 58 2.91 -2.20 -2.43
C PRO A 58 1.45 -2.52 -2.75
N LEU A 59 1.13 -2.81 -4.01
CA LEU A 59 -0.19 -3.26 -4.43
C LEU A 59 -0.46 -4.74 -4.12
N SER A 60 0.59 -5.52 -3.85
CA SER A 60 0.50 -6.96 -3.58
C SER A 60 -0.55 -7.30 -2.51
N PRO A 61 -1.33 -8.38 -2.71
CA PRO A 61 -2.28 -8.85 -1.70
C PRO A 61 -1.59 -9.42 -0.46
N HIS A 62 -0.30 -9.74 -0.54
CA HIS A 62 0.49 -10.33 0.55
C HIS A 62 1.22 -9.28 1.38
N LEU A 63 1.25 -8.02 0.92
CA LEU A 63 1.74 -6.92 1.73
C LEU A 63 0.61 -6.41 2.64
N HIS A 64 0.89 -6.48 3.94
CA HIS A 64 -0.01 -6.02 4.99
C HIS A 64 0.64 -4.92 5.82
N GLY A 65 -0.18 -4.16 6.51
CA GLY A 65 0.30 -3.14 7.43
C GLY A 65 1.02 -2.00 6.71
N TRP A 66 2.33 -1.88 6.91
CA TRP A 66 3.06 -0.63 6.65
C TRP A 66 3.50 -0.49 5.19
N GLU A 67 3.65 -1.62 4.53
CA GLU A 67 4.07 -1.72 3.12
C GLU A 67 2.86 -1.80 2.18
N SER A 68 1.65 -1.93 2.72
CA SER A 68 0.43 -2.05 1.92
C SER A 68 -0.10 -0.69 1.50
N TRP A 69 -0.45 -0.55 0.22
CA TRP A 69 -1.12 0.66 -0.28
C TRP A 69 -2.65 0.57 -0.24
N LEU A 70 -3.20 -0.48 0.38
CA LEU A 70 -4.64 -0.74 0.39
C LEU A 70 -5.39 0.00 1.51
N VAL A 71 -4.69 0.47 2.54
CA VAL A 71 -5.32 1.08 3.73
C VAL A 71 -4.54 2.29 4.25
N THR A 72 -5.28 3.28 4.74
CA THR A 72 -4.73 4.44 5.44
C THR A 72 -4.24 3.98 6.80
N PRO A 73 -3.07 4.45 7.28
CA PRO A 73 -2.62 4.13 8.61
C PRO A 73 -3.66 4.59 9.67
N PRO A 74 -3.97 3.75 10.68
CA PRO A 74 -4.98 4.11 11.68
C PRO A 74 -4.54 5.33 12.50
N LEU A 75 -5.48 6.12 13.01
CA LEU A 75 -5.18 7.33 13.80
C LEU A 75 -4.23 7.06 14.97
N GLU A 76 -4.36 5.90 15.60
CA GLU A 76 -3.58 5.44 16.74
C GLU A 76 -2.13 5.07 16.39
N ARG A 77 -1.80 4.95 15.10
CA ARG A 77 -0.43 4.66 14.67
C ARG A 77 0.50 5.78 15.09
N CYS A 78 1.62 5.41 15.70
CA CYS A 78 2.73 6.30 15.95
C CYS A 78 4.06 5.55 15.92
N VAL A 79 5.05 6.10 15.22
CA VAL A 79 6.37 5.49 15.03
C VAL A 79 7.44 6.41 15.60
N ASP A 80 8.02 6.06 16.75
CA ASP A 80 8.98 6.91 17.47
C ASP A 80 10.25 7.23 16.68
N THR A 81 10.60 6.38 15.70
CA THR A 81 11.78 6.56 14.83
C THR A 81 11.52 7.39 13.58
N ASP A 82 10.27 7.70 13.26
CA ASP A 82 9.92 8.47 12.07
C ASP A 82 9.78 9.97 12.46
N PRO A 83 10.61 10.87 11.91
CA PRO A 83 10.65 12.27 12.30
C PRO A 83 9.36 13.04 11.97
N ALA A 84 8.46 12.48 11.16
CA ALA A 84 7.14 13.06 10.96
C ALA A 84 6.27 13.01 12.23
N TYR A 85 6.49 12.03 13.12
CA TYR A 85 5.74 11.88 14.36
C TYR A 85 6.37 12.68 15.50
N ALA A 86 5.50 13.24 16.34
CA ALA A 86 5.89 13.67 17.68
C ALA A 86 5.96 12.47 18.62
N SER A 87 6.55 12.66 19.81
CA SER A 87 6.62 11.62 20.85
C SER A 87 5.29 10.88 21.03
N CYS A 88 5.33 9.55 20.93
CA CYS A 88 4.14 8.71 20.86
C CYS A 88 3.39 8.58 22.18
N GLY A 89 4.05 8.79 23.32
CA GLY A 89 3.46 8.64 24.65
C GLY A 89 2.72 7.30 24.81
N ALA A 90 1.53 7.34 25.39
CA ALA A 90 0.68 6.16 25.60
C ALA A 90 -0.06 5.69 24.33
N ARG A 91 0.10 6.37 23.18
CA ARG A 91 -0.62 6.10 21.92
C ARG A 91 -2.15 6.01 22.08
N SER A 92 -2.70 6.74 23.05
CA SER A 92 -4.13 6.82 23.31
C SER A 92 -4.67 8.21 22.99
N LEU A 93 -6.00 8.34 22.96
CA LEU A 93 -6.67 9.64 22.76
C LEU A 93 -6.25 10.70 23.78
N GLY A 94 -5.85 10.29 24.99
CA GLY A 94 -5.37 11.19 26.05
C GLY A 94 -3.90 11.62 25.90
N SER A 95 -3.15 11.06 24.95
CA SER A 95 -1.77 11.48 24.70
C SER A 95 -1.73 12.92 24.15
N ALA A 96 -0.86 13.76 24.69
CA ALA A 96 -0.71 15.16 24.29
C ALA A 96 -0.50 15.37 22.77
N ASN A 97 0.12 14.39 22.10
CA ASN A 97 0.42 14.44 20.67
C ASN A 97 -0.53 13.61 19.79
N PHE A 98 -1.60 13.02 20.35
CA PHE A 98 -2.49 12.12 19.61
C PHE A 98 -2.99 12.76 18.32
N GLU A 99 -3.58 13.95 18.41
CA GLU A 99 -4.17 14.61 17.24
C GLU A 99 -3.10 15.01 16.20
N ARG A 100 -1.93 15.45 16.65
CA ARG A 100 -0.81 15.78 15.75
C ARG A 100 -0.37 14.55 14.97
N ASN A 101 -0.19 13.42 15.65
CA ASN A 101 0.26 12.17 15.04
C ASN A 101 -0.82 11.54 14.16
N ALA A 102 -2.10 11.66 14.55
CA ALA A 102 -3.24 11.27 13.75
C ALA A 102 -3.28 12.02 12.40
N ARG A 103 -2.98 13.33 12.38
CA ARG A 103 -2.88 14.10 11.12
C ARG A 103 -1.77 13.59 10.20
N VAL A 104 -0.61 13.20 10.74
CA VAL A 104 0.47 12.59 9.95
C VAL A 104 -0.02 11.35 9.21
N ASN A 105 -0.81 10.51 9.88
CA ASN A 105 -1.42 9.32 9.29
C ASN A 105 -2.41 9.66 8.16
N LEU A 106 -3.31 10.62 8.40
CA LEU A 106 -4.29 11.08 7.39
C LEU A 106 -3.61 11.71 6.18
N GLU A 107 -2.60 12.56 6.38
CA GLU A 107 -1.84 13.16 5.29
C GLU A 107 -1.08 12.10 4.49
N ARG A 108 -0.56 11.05 5.14
CA ARG A 108 0.07 9.92 4.45
C ARG A 108 -0.95 9.19 3.57
N GLY A 109 -2.15 8.91 4.08
CA GLY A 109 -3.24 8.33 3.29
C GLY A 109 -3.63 9.20 2.08
N ALA A 110 -3.77 10.51 2.29
CA ALA A 110 -4.10 11.46 1.23
C ALA A 110 -3.01 11.53 0.14
N ARG A 111 -1.72 11.61 0.54
CA ARG A 111 -0.60 11.58 -0.40
C ARG A 111 -0.55 10.28 -1.17
N LEU A 112 -0.79 9.15 -0.50
CA LEU A 112 -0.79 7.84 -1.15
C LEU A 112 -1.93 7.69 -2.16
N LEU A 113 -3.13 8.20 -1.84
CA LEU A 113 -4.24 8.21 -2.78
C LEU A 113 -3.91 9.01 -4.04
N GLU A 114 -3.21 10.12 -3.88
CA GLU A 114 -2.73 10.92 -4.99
C GLU A 114 -1.60 10.22 -5.77
N THR A 115 -0.73 9.47 -5.10
CA THR A 115 0.23 8.58 -5.77
C THR A 115 -0.47 7.53 -6.63
N LEU A 116 -1.50 6.84 -6.10
CA LEU A 116 -2.27 5.84 -6.85
C LEU A 116 -2.95 6.44 -8.09
N ARG A 117 -3.46 7.67 -8.01
CA ARG A 117 -4.06 8.37 -9.17
C ARG A 117 -3.07 8.63 -10.30
N ARG A 118 -1.80 8.85 -9.96
CA ARG A 118 -0.73 9.16 -10.92
C ARG A 118 0.12 7.94 -11.28
N LEU A 119 -0.12 6.80 -10.63
CA LEU A 119 0.64 5.58 -10.84
C LEU A 119 0.45 5.11 -12.28
N ARG A 120 1.56 5.03 -13.02
CA ARG A 120 1.59 4.40 -14.34
C ARG A 120 1.82 2.91 -14.14
N ALA A 121 0.73 2.13 -14.15
CA ALA A 121 0.80 0.69 -14.02
C ALA A 121 0.60 -0.01 -15.37
N PRO A 122 1.20 -1.19 -15.58
CA PRO A 122 0.82 -2.09 -16.67
C PRO A 122 -0.69 -2.33 -16.70
N ARG A 123 -1.25 -2.52 -17.90
CA ARG A 123 -2.71 -2.66 -18.10
C ARG A 123 -3.31 -3.81 -17.28
N GLU A 124 -2.52 -4.87 -17.05
CA GLU A 124 -2.90 -6.04 -16.27
C GLU A 124 -3.25 -5.64 -14.83
N LEU A 125 -2.60 -4.59 -14.29
CA LEU A 125 -2.85 -4.08 -12.94
C LEU A 125 -3.99 -3.05 -12.88
N ALA A 126 -4.67 -2.71 -13.97
CA ALA A 126 -5.75 -1.71 -13.91
C ALA A 126 -6.84 -2.07 -12.88
N PRO A 127 -7.32 -3.33 -12.77
CA PRO A 127 -8.26 -3.71 -11.70
C PRO A 127 -7.65 -3.59 -10.30
N VAL A 128 -6.37 -3.95 -10.13
CA VAL A 128 -5.65 -3.86 -8.84
C VAL A 128 -5.51 -2.42 -8.39
N VAL A 129 -5.11 -1.51 -9.29
CA VAL A 129 -4.97 -0.09 -8.98
C VAL A 129 -6.31 0.53 -8.63
N GLU A 130 -7.38 0.19 -9.35
CA GLU A 130 -8.72 0.67 -9.03
C GLU A 130 -9.22 0.15 -7.67
N TYR A 131 -9.00 -1.14 -7.38
CA TYR A 131 -9.28 -1.73 -6.07
C TYR A 131 -8.52 -1.00 -4.96
N ALA A 132 -7.21 -0.81 -5.12
CA ALA A 132 -6.36 -0.13 -4.15
C ALA A 132 -6.83 1.30 -3.91
N ARG A 133 -7.17 2.04 -4.98
CA ARG A 133 -7.69 3.41 -4.91
C ARG A 133 -8.98 3.48 -4.10
N ARG A 134 -9.94 2.60 -4.37
CA ARG A 134 -11.22 2.55 -3.64
C ARG A 134 -11.08 2.08 -2.21
N SER A 135 -10.25 1.07 -1.95
CA SER A 135 -9.93 0.58 -0.60
C SER A 135 -9.26 1.68 0.24
N LEU A 136 -8.27 2.36 -0.34
CA LEU A 136 -7.55 3.42 0.35
C LEU A 136 -8.44 4.64 0.60
N ALA A 137 -9.21 5.08 -0.39
CA ALA A 137 -10.13 6.21 -0.23
C ALA A 137 -11.16 5.95 0.87
N TRP A 138 -11.72 4.75 0.93
CA TRP A 138 -12.62 4.32 1.99
C TRP A 138 -11.95 4.33 3.38
N SER A 139 -10.78 3.70 3.50
CA SER A 139 -10.06 3.69 4.78
C SER A 139 -9.64 5.10 5.24
N LEU A 140 -9.30 5.99 4.31
CA LEU A 140 -9.03 7.39 4.60
C LEU A 140 -10.28 8.09 5.15
N TRP A 141 -11.42 7.89 4.50
CA TRP A 141 -12.70 8.45 4.95
C TRP A 141 -13.09 7.93 6.34
N LEU A 142 -12.88 6.64 6.63
CA LEU A 142 -13.12 6.06 7.95
C LEU A 142 -12.29 6.76 9.03
N GLU A 143 -10.98 6.89 8.83
CA GLU A 143 -10.10 7.52 9.81
C GLU A 143 -10.36 9.02 9.94
N GLN A 144 -10.71 9.73 8.86
CA GLN A 144 -11.15 11.13 8.92
C GLN A 144 -12.43 11.28 9.74
N THR A 145 -13.40 10.39 9.53
CA THR A 145 -14.67 10.38 10.26
C THR A 145 -14.48 10.08 11.73
N LYS A 146 -13.60 9.12 12.08
CA LYS A 146 -13.20 8.86 13.47
C LYS A 146 -12.58 10.10 14.12
N LEU A 147 -11.66 10.78 13.43
CA LEU A 147 -10.98 11.95 14.00
C LEU A 147 -11.95 13.10 14.24
N GLU A 148 -12.87 13.34 13.30
CA GLU A 148 -13.92 14.35 13.45
C GLU A 148 -14.85 14.00 14.61
N PHE A 149 -15.23 12.73 14.75
CA PHE A 149 -15.98 12.27 15.92
C PHE A 149 -15.21 12.48 17.22
N TYR A 150 -13.90 12.20 17.29
CA TYR A 150 -13.11 12.42 18.52
C TYR A 150 -12.97 13.90 18.90
N ARG A 151 -13.10 14.81 17.93
CA ARG A 151 -13.08 16.26 18.18
C ARG A 151 -14.43 16.80 18.64
N THR A 152 -15.51 16.26 18.11
CA THR A 152 -16.87 16.82 18.28
C THR A 152 -17.73 16.04 19.27
N TRP A 153 -17.44 14.74 19.41
CA TRP A 153 -18.25 13.74 20.09
C TRP A 153 -19.69 13.62 19.55
N ASP A 154 -19.92 14.11 18.33
CA ASP A 154 -21.20 14.09 17.65
C ASP A 154 -21.39 12.76 16.89
N ALA A 155 -22.34 11.95 17.35
CA ALA A 155 -22.70 10.68 16.71
C ALA A 155 -23.29 10.85 15.29
N GLY A 156 -23.74 12.06 14.91
CA GLY A 156 -24.18 12.38 13.55
C GLY A 156 -23.06 12.23 12.53
N VAL A 157 -21.81 12.53 12.92
CA VAL A 157 -20.61 12.39 12.07
C VAL A 157 -20.43 10.95 11.57
N LEU A 158 -20.71 9.97 12.43
CA LEU A 158 -20.59 8.53 12.16
C LEU A 158 -21.69 7.97 11.25
N ARG A 159 -22.74 8.75 10.99
CA ARG A 159 -23.87 8.39 10.11
C ARG A 159 -23.72 8.98 8.71
N ARG A 160 -22.67 9.76 8.44
CA ARG A 160 -22.50 10.40 7.14
C ARG A 160 -22.34 9.34 6.04
N PRO A 161 -23.06 9.49 4.92
CA PRO A 161 -22.94 8.53 3.83
C PRO A 161 -21.61 8.69 3.08
N TYR A 162 -21.12 7.60 2.51
CA TYR A 162 -19.94 7.57 1.64
C TYR A 162 -20.20 6.68 0.43
N GLU A 163 -20.05 7.19 -0.79
CA GLU A 163 -20.29 6.45 -2.04
C GLU A 163 -21.59 5.62 -2.01
N GLY A 164 -22.67 6.25 -1.51
CA GLY A 164 -23.99 5.64 -1.38
C GLY A 164 -24.12 4.53 -0.32
N LEU A 165 -23.12 4.34 0.54
CA LEU A 165 -23.23 3.53 1.76
C LEU A 165 -23.68 4.46 2.88
N ASP A 166 -24.81 4.15 3.51
CA ASP A 166 -25.25 4.78 4.75
C ASP A 166 -24.83 3.88 5.92
N PRO A 167 -23.86 4.29 6.78
CA PRO A 167 -23.47 3.50 7.94
C PRO A 167 -24.56 3.36 9.00
N GLY A 168 -25.56 4.24 9.00
CA GLY A 168 -26.65 4.26 9.98
C GLY A 168 -27.44 2.96 10.02
N ALA A 169 -27.72 2.37 8.85
CA ALA A 169 -28.47 1.12 8.74
C ALA A 169 -27.69 -0.12 9.24
N PRO A 170 -26.51 -0.47 8.69
CA PRO A 170 -25.76 -1.64 9.15
C PRO A 170 -25.19 -1.48 10.56
N CYS A 171 -24.90 -0.25 11.01
CA CYS A 171 -24.24 0.01 12.30
C CYS A 171 -25.16 0.62 13.37
N GLY A 172 -26.49 0.57 13.18
CA GLY A 172 -27.48 1.14 14.09
C GLY A 172 -27.29 0.71 15.54
N ALA A 173 -27.08 -0.59 15.79
CA ALA A 173 -26.88 -1.11 17.15
C ALA A 173 -25.65 -0.51 17.85
N VAL A 174 -24.56 -0.25 17.10
CA VAL A 174 -23.36 0.38 17.64
C VAL A 174 -23.59 1.86 17.92
N LEU A 175 -24.32 2.54 17.06
CA LEU A 175 -24.67 3.96 17.23
C LEU A 175 -25.59 4.17 18.44
N GLU A 176 -26.57 3.30 18.65
CA GLU A 176 -27.40 3.30 19.87
C GLU A 176 -26.60 2.99 21.15
N ALA A 177 -25.60 2.11 21.06
CA ALA A 177 -24.70 1.84 22.19
C ALA A 177 -23.82 3.07 22.50
N LEU A 178 -23.42 3.82 21.47
CA LEU A 178 -22.59 5.02 21.60
C LEU A 178 -23.34 6.17 22.29
N GLU A 179 -24.64 6.31 22.06
CA GLU A 179 -25.49 7.30 22.74
C GLU A 179 -25.61 7.02 24.25
N ARG A 180 -25.56 5.74 24.65
CA ARG A 180 -25.65 5.29 26.05
C ARG A 180 -24.29 5.17 26.75
N ALA A 181 -23.19 5.25 26.01
CA ALA A 181 -21.86 4.99 26.54
C ALA A 181 -21.39 6.11 27.49
N PRO A 182 -20.86 5.77 28.69
CA PRO A 182 -20.40 6.77 29.65
C PRO A 182 -19.05 7.35 29.26
N GLY A 183 -19.01 8.67 29.07
CA GLY A 183 -17.77 9.41 28.84
C GLY A 183 -17.09 9.13 27.50
N HIS A 184 -16.00 9.85 27.27
CA HIS A 184 -15.29 9.86 25.99
C HIS A 184 -14.50 8.57 25.74
N GLU A 185 -13.96 7.94 26.78
CA GLU A 185 -13.16 6.73 26.64
C GLU A 185 -14.00 5.52 26.20
N ALA A 186 -15.21 5.35 26.74
CA ALA A 186 -16.10 4.28 26.33
C ALA A 186 -16.58 4.47 24.88
N LYS A 187 -16.93 5.71 24.51
CA LYS A 187 -17.28 6.08 23.14
C LYS A 187 -16.13 5.83 22.16
N TYR A 188 -14.92 6.23 22.53
CA TYR A 188 -13.70 5.96 21.76
C TYR A 188 -13.52 4.47 21.47
N ARG A 189 -13.64 3.59 22.49
CA ARG A 189 -13.54 2.14 22.28
C ARG A 189 -14.62 1.60 21.34
N LEU A 190 -15.86 2.08 21.47
CA LEU A 190 -16.94 1.69 20.56
C LEU A 190 -16.63 2.11 19.12
N VAL A 191 -16.09 3.30 18.91
CA VAL A 191 -15.76 3.79 17.56
C VAL A 191 -14.56 3.08 16.97
N THR A 192 -13.44 3.00 17.71
CA THR A 192 -12.20 2.37 17.24
C THR A 192 -12.41 0.90 16.83
N TYR A 193 -13.29 0.17 17.52
CA TYR A 193 -13.49 -1.26 17.24
C TYR A 193 -14.85 -1.58 16.60
N ARG A 194 -15.96 -1.26 17.28
CA ARG A 194 -17.29 -1.75 16.86
C ARG A 194 -17.79 -1.02 15.62
N TRP A 195 -17.76 0.31 15.63
CA TRP A 195 -18.24 1.09 14.50
C TRP A 195 -17.30 0.94 13.31
N HIS A 196 -15.98 1.02 13.53
CA HIS A 196 -14.98 0.83 12.48
C HIS A 196 -15.17 -0.51 11.75
N ASN A 197 -15.23 -1.63 12.49
CA ASN A 197 -15.39 -2.95 11.89
C ASN A 197 -16.74 -3.06 11.17
N CYS A 198 -17.84 -2.63 11.79
CA CYS A 198 -19.15 -2.66 11.16
C CYS A 198 -19.20 -1.90 9.83
N ALA A 199 -18.73 -0.65 9.82
CA ALA A 199 -18.72 0.18 8.63
C ALA A 199 -17.79 -0.42 7.56
N ASN A 200 -16.60 -0.87 7.97
CA ASN A 200 -15.65 -1.48 7.07
C ASN A 200 -16.19 -2.77 6.44
N ASP A 201 -16.82 -3.65 7.22
CA ASP A 201 -17.41 -4.90 6.73
C ASP A 201 -18.54 -4.60 5.73
N ALA A 202 -19.40 -3.63 6.04
CA ALA A 202 -20.47 -3.18 5.14
C ALA A 202 -19.92 -2.64 3.81
N TYR A 203 -18.81 -1.89 3.84
CA TYR A 203 -18.18 -1.40 2.61
C TYR A 203 -17.42 -2.50 1.86
N ARG A 204 -16.75 -3.43 2.56
CA ARG A 204 -16.00 -4.52 1.93
C ARG A 204 -16.89 -5.40 1.06
N LEU A 205 -18.13 -5.66 1.49
CA LEU A 205 -19.14 -6.33 0.68
C LEU A 205 -19.42 -5.62 -0.67
N ARG A 206 -19.32 -4.28 -0.70
CA ARG A 206 -19.50 -3.48 -1.92
C ARG A 206 -18.23 -3.31 -2.74
N LEU A 207 -17.08 -3.29 -2.08
CA LEU A 207 -15.78 -3.21 -2.74
C LEU A 207 -15.50 -4.49 -3.53
N GLY A 208 -15.91 -5.64 -2.98
CA GLY A 208 -15.62 -6.96 -3.51
C GLY A 208 -14.25 -7.48 -3.09
N ASP A 209 -13.88 -8.62 -3.65
CA ASP A 209 -12.61 -9.28 -3.39
C ASP A 209 -11.45 -8.55 -4.10
N TYR A 210 -10.24 -8.75 -3.57
CA TYR A 210 -9.04 -8.29 -4.24
C TYR A 210 -8.91 -8.99 -5.61
N PRO A 211 -8.59 -8.26 -6.70
CA PRO A 211 -8.56 -8.82 -8.05
C PRO A 211 -7.29 -9.67 -8.27
N LEU A 212 -7.27 -10.87 -7.69
CA LEU A 212 -6.14 -11.80 -7.75
C LEU A 212 -5.76 -12.17 -9.19
N ASP A 213 -6.73 -12.45 -10.05
CA ASP A 213 -6.49 -12.79 -11.45
C ASP A 213 -5.66 -11.73 -12.19
N ALA A 214 -5.93 -10.44 -11.90
CA ALA A 214 -5.23 -9.31 -12.48
C ALA A 214 -3.80 -9.18 -11.93
N TRP A 215 -3.62 -9.39 -10.62
CA TRP A 215 -2.30 -9.44 -9.99
C TRP A 215 -1.45 -10.56 -10.59
N GLU A 216 -1.99 -11.78 -10.68
CA GLU A 216 -1.27 -12.92 -11.25
C GLU A 216 -1.00 -12.75 -12.75
N ALA A 217 -1.91 -12.12 -13.49
CA ALA A 217 -1.70 -11.81 -14.91
C ALA A 217 -0.51 -10.87 -15.09
N PHE A 218 -0.37 -9.86 -14.23
CA PHE A 218 0.80 -8.98 -14.21
C PHE A 218 2.08 -9.76 -13.93
N LEU A 219 2.09 -10.60 -12.88
CA LEU A 219 3.25 -11.41 -12.52
C LEU A 219 3.70 -12.29 -13.69
N ARG A 220 2.76 -13.00 -14.33
CA ARG A 220 3.04 -13.84 -15.51
C ARG A 220 3.54 -13.04 -16.70
N ALA A 221 2.90 -11.91 -17.02
CA ALA A 221 3.25 -11.08 -18.18
C ALA A 221 4.65 -10.46 -18.07
N HIS A 222 5.15 -10.24 -16.86
CA HIS A 222 6.43 -9.59 -16.59
C HIS A 222 7.50 -10.55 -16.04
N GLY A 223 7.21 -11.87 -16.00
CA GLY A 223 8.13 -12.88 -15.48
C GLY A 223 8.52 -12.64 -14.01
N VAL A 224 7.61 -12.06 -13.21
CA VAL A 224 7.85 -11.78 -11.80
C VAL A 224 7.50 -13.01 -10.97
N HIS A 225 8.47 -13.48 -10.21
CA HIS A 225 8.32 -14.60 -9.28
C HIS A 225 8.09 -14.08 -7.86
N GLU A 226 6.94 -14.45 -7.31
CA GLU A 226 6.52 -14.09 -5.96
C GLU A 226 6.78 -15.26 -5.00
N ALA A 227 7.27 -14.95 -3.80
CA ALA A 227 7.35 -15.93 -2.72
C ALA A 227 7.01 -15.28 -1.37
N VAL A 228 6.14 -15.96 -0.61
CA VAL A 228 5.86 -15.66 0.80
C VAL A 228 6.59 -16.71 1.63
N LEU A 229 7.69 -16.30 2.28
CA LEU A 229 8.44 -17.16 3.16
C LEU A 229 7.83 -17.09 4.56
N GLU A 230 7.09 -18.13 4.95
CA GLU A 230 6.61 -18.29 6.33
C GLU A 230 7.79 -18.25 7.33
N PRO A 231 7.58 -17.73 8.55
CA PRO A 231 8.62 -17.77 9.57
C PRO A 231 8.96 -19.24 9.86
N LEU A 232 10.26 -19.57 9.89
CA LEU A 232 10.76 -20.92 10.19
C LEU A 232 10.19 -21.49 11.50
N SER A 233 9.69 -20.66 12.42
CA SER A 233 9.08 -21.06 13.70
C SER A 233 7.74 -21.81 13.59
N LEU A 234 7.10 -21.89 12.41
CA LEU A 234 5.88 -22.70 12.21
C LEU A 234 6.16 -24.10 11.63
N ARG A 235 7.38 -24.36 11.15
CA ARG A 235 7.77 -25.70 10.63
C ARG A 235 8.24 -26.67 11.71
N GLU A 236 8.48 -26.19 12.92
CA GLU A 236 8.84 -26.98 14.10
C GLU A 236 7.75 -26.93 15.17
N SER A 237 6.51 -27.30 14.83
CA SER A 237 5.62 -27.86 15.85
C SER A 237 5.81 -29.37 15.85
N PRO A 238 6.39 -29.98 16.90
CA PRO A 238 6.31 -31.42 17.05
C PRO A 238 4.84 -31.80 17.08
N ARG A 239 4.46 -32.85 16.36
CA ARG A 239 3.15 -33.48 16.54
C ARG A 239 3.05 -33.88 18.01
N LEU A 240 2.28 -33.12 18.78
CA LEU A 240 1.88 -33.57 20.10
C LEU A 240 0.88 -34.70 19.90
N SER A 241 1.29 -35.85 20.41
CA SER A 241 0.56 -37.11 20.46
C SER A 241 -0.57 -37.02 21.48
#